data_AF-A0A6G1S851-F1
#
_entry.id   AF-A0A6G1S851-F1
#
_cell.length_a   1.000
_cell.length_b   1.000
_cell.length_c   1.000
_cell.angle_alpha   90.00
_cell.angle_beta   90.00
_cell.angle_gamma   90.00
#
_symmetry.space_group_name_H-M   'P 1'
#
loop_
_entity.id
_entity.type
_entity.pdbx_description
1 polymer ?
#
loop_
_entity_poly.entity_id
_entity_poly.type
_entity_poly.pdbx_seq_one_letter_code
_entity_poly.pdbx_strand_id
1 'polypeptide(L)'
;DEISTTSCTTRSDISQPDEIMIMSLARCNLTTSPHQTCSADSIVLVAEEKIFIGPSIPHEDKFDHWIVINIPQAYLNAYYPVRYATVDRNCKNLAVAGNKGMAICSIGTGKWTYFNKKSQEGNLTVCGDMIWWRDYLVISCFNFTNETFELRAYQTTSASLNNNQAIMQQIPMEIIRMSIFENRLLVLYSDGSLGMFMLNLRSQPKNQPKNFTLHISPIENLCIANLQANPFCISSLALTRLHFKNNRSDDSILINSCGKLFLLEREAPPNIPSNVIFKAVSVIATNVEQFWISPEISTASEMSYFKRSLWLSCGDSTSRLKVWLPLLNDKKDPPTDLYVPDRIMLPVKCDIYPLAIRSSAADLVEPDDAIVLGAESDVLYRDCKLFRYFPYTNVKRQCRVYLHRILRELLLSQHLGYYAKKIAESCQSLPYFAHCFELLLHEVLEEEATSPVPLPDPMLPQVVKFIKEFPVYPETVVHCARKSELSMWSYLFDERAVGCPKRLFQECIELEKFDTAASCLIILQSLDKSTISSGMVKELMRLVKENEKFNYLVDDLESFLSRAELDSQMTSGSPRVSPNNL
;
A
#
# COMPACT_ATOMS: atom_id res chain seq x y z
N ASP A 1 56.06 29.59 26.15
CA ASP A 1 54.85 30.45 26.06
C ASP A 1 53.65 29.56 25.77
N GLU A 2 53.38 28.61 26.65
CA GLU A 2 52.57 28.73 27.88
C GLU A 2 51.06 28.75 27.62
N ILE A 3 50.53 27.54 27.82
CA ILE A 3 49.16 27.19 28.15
C ILE A 3 48.62 28.14 29.23
N SER A 4 47.50 28.81 28.97
CA SER A 4 46.65 29.38 30.02
C SER A 4 45.18 29.04 29.77
N THR A 5 44.79 28.00 30.50
CA THR A 5 43.46 27.64 30.96
C THR A 5 42.63 28.85 31.39
N THR A 6 41.52 29.10 30.69
CA THR A 6 40.38 29.84 31.25
C THR A 6 39.26 28.86 31.54
N SER A 7 39.11 28.59 32.83
CA SER A 7 38.06 27.82 33.46
C SER A 7 36.68 28.39 33.14
N CYS A 8 35.87 27.67 32.36
CA CYS A 8 34.42 27.83 32.40
C CYS A 8 33.89 26.87 33.46
N THR A 9 33.66 27.41 34.66
CA THR A 9 33.06 26.71 35.79
C THR A 9 31.62 26.30 35.45
N THR A 10 31.42 25.08 34.97
CA THR A 10 30.13 24.39 34.98
C THR A 10 29.89 23.79 36.37
N ARG A 11 29.59 24.66 37.35
CA ARG A 11 28.86 24.22 38.54
C ARG A 11 27.38 24.48 38.32
N SER A 12 26.67 23.43 37.94
CA SER A 12 25.27 23.27 38.29
C SER A 12 24.98 21.77 38.38
N ASP A 13 25.16 21.25 39.60
CA ASP A 13 24.27 20.28 40.23
C ASP A 13 23.67 19.20 39.31
N ILE A 14 24.45 18.15 39.05
CA ILE A 14 23.88 16.85 38.69
C ILE A 14 24.02 15.95 39.92
N SER A 15 23.24 16.26 40.95
CA SER A 15 22.64 15.25 41.79
C SER A 15 21.20 15.05 41.30
N GLN A 16 21.04 14.63 40.04
CA GLN A 16 19.73 14.16 39.58
C GLN A 16 19.57 12.73 40.12
N PRO A 17 18.45 12.39 40.76
CA PRO A 17 18.17 11.00 41.13
C PRO A 17 18.21 10.16 39.85
N ASP A 18 18.57 8.89 39.96
CA ASP A 18 18.45 7.93 38.85
C ASP A 18 16.97 7.87 38.39
N GLU A 19 16.60 8.70 37.42
CA GLU A 19 15.22 8.80 36.92
C GLU A 19 14.94 7.64 35.97
N ILE A 20 13.99 6.78 36.35
CA ILE A 20 13.48 5.70 35.50
C ILE A 20 12.39 6.27 34.59
N MET A 21 12.61 6.21 33.27
CA MET A 21 11.64 6.61 32.26
C MET A 21 10.96 5.39 31.63
N ILE A 22 9.63 5.43 31.55
CA ILE A 22 8.83 4.40 30.88
C ILE A 22 8.32 4.98 29.55
N MET A 23 8.64 4.32 28.45
CA MET A 23 8.19 4.68 27.10
C MET A 23 7.26 3.60 26.57
N SER A 24 6.07 3.99 26.12
CA SER A 24 5.15 3.05 25.48
C SER A 24 5.54 2.87 24.01
N LEU A 25 5.82 1.62 23.62
CA LEU A 25 6.17 1.26 22.26
C LEU A 25 4.97 0.59 21.58
N ALA A 26 4.76 0.91 20.30
CA ALA A 26 3.81 0.22 19.46
C ALA A 26 4.55 -0.66 18.45
N ARG A 27 4.15 -1.92 18.30
CA ARG A 27 4.70 -2.87 17.33
C ARG A 27 3.68 -3.22 16.27
N CYS A 28 4.13 -3.45 15.04
CA CYS A 28 3.25 -3.91 13.96
C CYS A 28 2.77 -5.35 14.20
N ASN A 29 1.49 -5.64 13.97
CA ASN A 29 0.93 -6.98 14.12
C ASN A 29 1.60 -8.03 13.23
N LEU A 30 2.12 -7.62 12.06
CA LEU A 30 2.85 -8.49 11.12
C LEU A 30 4.07 -9.17 11.77
N THR A 31 4.60 -8.63 12.87
CA THR A 31 5.69 -9.28 13.61
C THR A 31 5.23 -10.55 14.34
N THR A 32 3.98 -10.60 14.78
CA THR A 32 3.41 -11.71 15.56
C THR A 32 2.43 -12.55 14.78
N SER A 33 1.71 -11.93 13.84
CA SER A 33 0.79 -12.61 12.93
C SER A 33 0.90 -12.10 11.50
N PRO A 34 1.93 -12.52 10.74
CA PRO A 34 2.18 -12.07 9.37
C PRO A 34 1.23 -12.70 8.33
N HIS A 35 -0.01 -13.01 8.70
CA HIS A 35 -0.96 -13.59 7.74
C HIS A 35 -1.38 -12.51 6.72
N GLN A 36 -1.21 -12.80 5.43
CA GLN A 36 -1.32 -11.80 4.36
C GLN A 36 -2.71 -11.70 3.71
N THR A 37 -3.75 -12.35 4.26
CA THR A 37 -5.00 -12.53 3.49
C THR A 37 -6.27 -12.00 4.16
N CYS A 38 -6.24 -11.72 5.46
CA CYS A 38 -7.42 -11.21 6.19
C CYS A 38 -7.25 -9.77 6.66
N SER A 39 -6.01 -9.34 6.90
CA SER A 39 -5.67 -7.99 7.39
C SER A 39 -4.64 -7.26 6.51
N ALA A 40 -4.25 -7.81 5.35
CA ALA A 40 -3.19 -7.22 4.53
C ALA A 40 -3.51 -5.81 4.02
N ASP A 41 -4.79 -5.48 3.96
CA ASP A 41 -5.26 -4.17 3.49
C ASP A 41 -5.23 -3.12 4.63
N SER A 42 -5.05 -3.52 5.89
CA SER A 42 -5.16 -2.61 7.05
C SER A 42 -3.93 -2.65 7.95
N ILE A 43 -3.54 -1.49 8.47
CA ILE A 43 -2.42 -1.38 9.39
C ILE A 43 -2.92 -1.64 10.81
N VAL A 44 -2.27 -2.55 11.55
CA VAL A 44 -2.56 -2.77 12.98
C VAL A 44 -1.27 -2.62 13.79
N LEU A 45 -1.24 -1.62 14.67
CA LEU A 45 -0.16 -1.43 15.64
C LEU A 45 -0.67 -1.76 17.04
N VAL A 46 0.07 -2.62 17.74
CA VAL A 46 -0.23 -3.07 19.10
C VAL A 46 0.70 -2.37 20.05
N ALA A 47 0.16 -1.52 20.92
CA ALA A 47 0.84 -0.97 22.08
C ALA A 47 0.45 -1.75 23.34
N GLU A 48 0.95 -1.33 24.50
CA GLU A 48 0.74 -2.04 25.77
C GLU A 48 -0.74 -2.10 26.19
N GLU A 49 -1.45 -0.99 26.04
CA GLU A 49 -2.87 -0.86 26.44
C GLU A 49 -3.82 -0.51 25.28
N LYS A 50 -3.25 -0.19 24.10
CA LYS A 50 -3.99 0.37 22.97
C LYS A 50 -3.65 -0.36 21.69
N ILE A 51 -4.63 -0.42 20.80
CA ILE A 51 -4.47 -0.92 19.44
C ILE A 51 -4.83 0.22 18.49
N PHE A 52 -3.92 0.52 17.57
CA PHE A 52 -4.11 1.50 16.52
C PHE A 52 -4.42 0.78 15.21
N ILE A 53 -5.52 1.15 14.56
CA ILE A 53 -5.97 0.55 13.31
C ILE A 53 -6.02 1.64 12.24
N GLY A 54 -5.32 1.40 11.13
CA GLY A 54 -5.39 2.20 9.92
C GLY A 54 -6.14 1.43 8.82
N PRO A 55 -7.46 1.59 8.68
CA PRO A 55 -8.27 0.81 7.74
C PRO A 55 -7.95 1.14 6.29
N SER A 56 -7.95 0.14 5.41
CA SER A 56 -7.66 0.31 3.97
C SER A 56 -8.52 1.37 3.29
N ILE A 57 -9.81 1.32 3.60
CA ILE A 57 -10.83 2.26 3.13
C ILE A 57 -11.16 3.13 4.33
N PRO A 58 -11.00 4.46 4.25
CA PRO A 58 -11.30 5.32 5.37
C PRO A 58 -12.80 5.23 5.69
N HIS A 59 -13.11 5.10 6.96
CA HIS A 59 -14.40 5.55 7.44
C HIS A 59 -14.34 7.09 7.45
N GLU A 60 -15.20 7.74 6.67
CA GLU A 60 -15.35 9.22 6.62
C GLU A 60 -14.21 10.01 5.96
N ASP A 61 -13.93 9.87 4.65
CA ASP A 61 -13.08 10.77 3.80
C ASP A 61 -11.71 11.24 4.36
N LYS A 62 -11.26 10.71 5.49
CA LYS A 62 -10.08 11.13 6.25
C LYS A 62 -9.12 9.96 6.33
N PHE A 63 -8.18 9.93 5.40
CA PHE A 63 -7.17 8.88 5.30
C PHE A 63 -6.11 8.92 6.41
N ASP A 64 -5.97 10.05 7.12
CA ASP A 64 -4.79 10.33 7.96
C ASP A 64 -4.95 9.95 9.45
N HIS A 65 -6.13 9.47 9.85
CA HIS A 65 -6.40 9.20 11.27
C HIS A 65 -6.28 7.72 11.62
N TRP A 66 -5.77 7.47 12.83
CA TRP A 66 -5.77 6.16 13.47
C TRP A 66 -7.09 5.94 14.21
N ILE A 67 -7.72 4.79 14.03
CA ILE A 67 -8.76 4.30 14.93
C ILE A 67 -8.05 3.75 16.17
N VAL A 68 -8.28 4.35 17.33
CA VAL A 68 -7.62 3.98 18.58
C VAL A 68 -8.59 3.21 19.46
N ILE A 69 -8.26 1.96 19.79
CA ILE A 69 -9.06 1.10 20.65
C ILE A 69 -8.29 0.82 21.94
N ASN A 70 -8.89 1.17 23.08
CA ASN A 70 -8.34 0.84 24.39
C ASN A 70 -8.73 -0.59 24.77
N ILE A 71 -7.76 -1.39 25.17
CA ILE A 71 -8.01 -2.74 25.67
C ILE A 71 -8.51 -2.62 27.12
N PRO A 72 -9.61 -3.29 27.50
CA PRO A 72 -10.16 -3.17 28.84
C PRO A 72 -9.17 -3.64 29.91
N GLN A 73 -8.98 -2.78 30.92
CA GLN A 73 -8.00 -3.01 32.01
C GLN A 73 -8.22 -4.32 32.76
N ALA A 74 -9.49 -4.77 32.89
CA ALA A 74 -9.80 -6.05 33.50
C ALA A 74 -9.17 -7.25 32.74
N TYR A 75 -9.10 -7.17 31.40
CA TYR A 75 -8.47 -8.19 30.58
C TYR A 75 -6.94 -8.09 30.65
N LEU A 76 -6.38 -6.88 30.58
CA LEU A 76 -4.93 -6.65 30.71
C LEU A 76 -4.40 -7.17 32.04
N ASN A 77 -5.05 -6.83 33.17
CA ASN A 77 -4.62 -7.28 34.49
C ASN A 77 -4.58 -8.80 34.65
N ALA A 78 -5.43 -9.53 33.92
CA ALA A 78 -5.48 -10.98 33.97
C ALA A 78 -4.52 -11.65 32.98
N TYR A 79 -4.34 -11.06 31.79
CA TYR A 79 -3.79 -11.76 30.62
C TYR A 79 -2.73 -11.00 29.83
N TYR A 80 -2.19 -9.90 30.36
CA TYR A 80 -1.01 -9.23 29.83
C TYR A 80 0.21 -10.20 29.74
N PRO A 81 1.13 -10.03 28.78
CA PRO A 81 1.12 -9.09 27.65
C PRO A 81 0.21 -9.50 26.50
N VAL A 82 -0.23 -8.51 25.71
CA VAL A 82 -0.92 -8.77 24.43
C VAL A 82 0.06 -9.30 23.40
N ARG A 83 -0.16 -10.56 23.00
CA ARG A 83 0.71 -11.29 22.06
C ARG A 83 0.22 -11.19 20.63
N TYR A 84 -1.10 -11.25 20.42
CA TYR A 84 -1.68 -11.26 19.09
C TYR A 84 -2.82 -10.25 18.97
N ALA A 85 -2.91 -9.61 17.82
CA ALA A 85 -4.03 -8.78 17.44
C ALA A 85 -4.27 -8.89 15.94
N THR A 86 -5.53 -9.05 15.54
CA THR A 86 -5.91 -9.17 14.13
C THR A 86 -7.27 -8.51 13.91
N VAL A 87 -7.43 -7.85 12.76
CA VAL A 87 -8.68 -7.21 12.36
C VAL A 87 -9.28 -7.98 11.19
N ASP A 88 -10.61 -8.04 11.12
CA ASP A 88 -11.27 -8.57 9.95
C ASP A 88 -11.07 -7.65 8.75
N ARG A 89 -11.30 -8.18 7.55
CA ARG A 89 -11.01 -7.49 6.28
C ARG A 89 -11.68 -6.12 6.16
N ASN A 90 -12.87 -6.00 6.74
CA ASN A 90 -13.67 -4.78 6.69
C ASN A 90 -13.43 -3.85 7.88
N CYS A 91 -12.45 -4.13 8.76
CA CYS A 91 -12.19 -3.38 9.99
C CYS A 91 -13.45 -3.17 10.86
N LYS A 92 -14.34 -4.16 10.90
CA LYS A 92 -15.55 -4.18 11.75
C LYS A 92 -15.27 -4.85 13.09
N ASN A 93 -14.40 -5.86 13.12
CA ASN A 93 -14.09 -6.63 14.31
C ASN A 93 -12.58 -6.75 14.52
N LEU A 94 -12.16 -6.54 15.76
CA LEU A 94 -10.80 -6.72 16.25
C LEU A 94 -10.78 -7.92 17.17
N ALA A 95 -9.79 -8.81 17.04
CA ALA A 95 -9.53 -9.87 17.99
C ALA A 95 -8.17 -9.66 18.64
N VAL A 96 -8.08 -9.92 19.94
CA VAL A 96 -6.88 -9.73 20.75
C VAL A 96 -6.67 -10.98 21.59
N ALA A 97 -5.43 -11.47 21.65
CA ALA A 97 -5.05 -12.55 22.55
C ALA A 97 -3.83 -12.16 23.40
N GLY A 98 -3.94 -12.48 24.68
CA GLY A 98 -2.92 -12.21 25.69
C GLY A 98 -1.97 -13.40 25.86
N ASN A 99 -1.37 -13.50 27.04
CA ASN A 99 -0.68 -14.73 27.46
C ASN A 99 -1.66 -15.91 27.58
N LYS A 100 -2.89 -15.62 28.01
CA LYS A 100 -4.02 -16.57 28.06
C LYS A 100 -5.29 -15.88 27.58
N GLY A 101 -6.26 -16.68 27.18
CA GLY A 101 -7.54 -16.20 26.68
C GLY A 101 -7.43 -15.38 25.41
N MET A 102 -8.59 -14.91 24.97
CA MET A 102 -8.74 -13.96 23.88
C MET A 102 -10.05 -13.18 24.06
N ALA A 103 -10.12 -12.03 23.42
CA ALA A 103 -11.32 -11.20 23.39
C ALA A 103 -11.55 -10.66 21.97
N ILE A 104 -12.82 -10.42 21.63
CA ILE A 104 -13.23 -9.83 20.36
C ILE A 104 -13.91 -8.49 20.63
N CYS A 105 -13.52 -7.44 19.93
CA CYS A 105 -14.10 -6.11 19.98
C CYS A 105 -14.79 -5.80 18.65
N SER A 106 -16.07 -5.41 18.71
CA SER A 106 -16.72 -4.78 17.57
C SER A 106 -16.30 -3.32 17.49
N ILE A 107 -15.59 -2.93 16.44
CA ILE A 107 -14.96 -1.61 16.29
C ILE A 107 -16.03 -0.51 16.21
N GLY A 108 -17.09 -0.74 15.43
CA GLY A 108 -18.16 0.26 15.26
C GLY A 108 -19.00 0.51 16.52
N THR A 109 -19.07 -0.45 17.45
CA THR A 109 -19.84 -0.30 18.70
C THR A 109 -18.97 -0.10 19.94
N GLY A 110 -17.67 -0.37 19.85
CA GLY A 110 -16.75 -0.44 20.98
C GLY A 110 -17.04 -1.59 21.96
N LYS A 111 -17.94 -2.51 21.62
CA LYS A 111 -18.36 -3.60 22.52
C LYS A 111 -17.36 -4.75 22.48
N TRP A 112 -16.91 -5.17 23.67
CA TRP A 112 -16.06 -6.33 23.85
C TRP A 112 -16.85 -7.59 24.21
N THR A 113 -16.43 -8.70 23.62
CA THR A 113 -16.96 -10.05 23.81
C THR A 113 -15.87 -10.93 24.40
N TYR A 114 -16.21 -11.60 25.51
CA TYR A 114 -15.30 -12.44 26.30
C TYR A 114 -15.83 -13.86 26.46
N PHE A 115 -15.04 -14.72 27.09
CA PHE A 115 -15.50 -16.05 27.50
C PHE A 115 -16.52 -15.99 28.63
N ASN A 116 -17.57 -16.81 28.53
CA ASN A 116 -18.56 -16.94 29.61
C ASN A 116 -18.00 -17.52 30.90
N LYS A 117 -16.92 -18.31 30.80
CA LYS A 117 -16.29 -18.99 31.94
C LYS A 117 -14.82 -18.62 32.01
N LYS A 118 -14.41 -18.00 33.12
CA LYS A 118 -13.00 -17.64 33.39
C LYS A 118 -12.05 -18.84 33.35
N SER A 119 -12.52 -20.04 33.70
CA SER A 119 -11.72 -21.26 33.59
C SER A 119 -11.40 -21.63 32.14
N GLN A 120 -12.35 -21.44 31.21
CA GLN A 120 -12.11 -21.68 29.78
C GLN A 120 -11.11 -20.68 29.22
N GLU A 121 -11.20 -19.42 29.63
CA GLU A 121 -10.28 -18.36 29.23
C GLU A 121 -8.87 -18.59 29.76
N GLY A 122 -8.73 -18.97 31.04
CA GLY A 122 -7.44 -19.22 31.68
C GLY A 122 -6.72 -20.51 31.25
N ASN A 123 -7.43 -21.43 30.58
CA ASN A 123 -6.88 -22.69 30.08
C ASN A 123 -6.61 -22.67 28.56
N LEU A 124 -6.81 -21.53 27.92
CA LEU A 124 -6.57 -21.34 26.49
C LEU A 124 -5.37 -20.42 26.30
N THR A 125 -4.41 -20.82 25.49
CA THR A 125 -3.37 -19.91 25.00
C THR A 125 -3.30 -20.00 23.48
N VAL A 126 -3.40 -18.85 22.82
CA VAL A 126 -3.20 -18.77 21.38
C VAL A 126 -1.72 -18.97 21.08
N CYS A 127 -1.42 -19.84 20.12
CA CYS A 127 -0.08 -20.12 19.63
C CYS A 127 -0.10 -19.94 18.12
N GLY A 128 1.00 -19.51 17.50
CA GLY A 128 1.06 -19.29 16.06
C GLY A 128 0.33 -18.02 15.63
N ASP A 129 -0.89 -18.16 15.09
CA ASP A 129 -1.63 -17.06 14.44
C ASP A 129 -3.12 -17.00 14.83
N MET A 130 -3.77 -15.88 14.49
CA MET A 130 -5.23 -15.70 14.56
C MET A 130 -5.71 -15.20 13.20
N ILE A 131 -6.68 -15.87 12.58
CA ILE A 131 -7.10 -15.58 11.21
C ILE A 131 -8.63 -15.45 11.14
N TRP A 132 -9.10 -14.43 10.42
CA TRP A 132 -10.53 -14.25 10.14
C TRP A 132 -10.94 -15.00 8.87
N TRP A 133 -11.96 -15.84 8.96
CA TRP A 133 -12.57 -16.46 7.78
C TRP A 133 -14.08 -16.27 7.82
N ARG A 134 -14.60 -15.43 6.91
CA ARG A 134 -16.01 -15.02 6.91
C ARG A 134 -16.39 -14.50 8.31
N ASP A 135 -17.44 -15.05 8.91
CA ASP A 135 -17.92 -14.69 10.26
C ASP A 135 -17.27 -15.52 11.38
N TYR A 136 -16.12 -16.14 11.12
CA TYR A 136 -15.40 -16.96 12.10
C TYR A 136 -14.00 -16.41 12.36
N LEU A 137 -13.60 -16.40 13.62
CA LEU A 137 -12.22 -16.25 14.05
C LEU A 137 -11.63 -17.64 14.25
N VAL A 138 -10.65 -18.01 13.41
CA VAL A 138 -9.90 -19.27 13.48
C VAL A 138 -8.59 -19.01 14.21
N ILE A 139 -8.32 -19.78 15.26
CA ILE A 139 -7.12 -19.68 16.09
C ILE A 139 -6.45 -21.04 16.21
N SER A 140 -5.11 -21.05 16.22
CA SER A 140 -4.35 -22.17 16.74
C SER A 140 -4.08 -21.93 18.22
N CYS A 141 -4.27 -22.96 19.05
CA CYS A 141 -4.18 -22.80 20.49
C CYS A 141 -3.71 -24.08 21.20
N PHE A 142 -3.18 -23.88 22.40
CA PHE A 142 -2.90 -24.94 23.35
C PHE A 142 -3.95 -24.93 24.46
N ASN A 143 -4.52 -26.10 24.75
CA ASN A 143 -5.51 -26.30 25.79
C ASN A 143 -4.86 -26.95 27.02
N PHE A 144 -4.71 -26.20 28.10
CA PHE A 144 -4.10 -26.70 29.34
C PHE A 144 -4.94 -27.75 30.08
N THR A 145 -6.24 -27.89 29.75
CA THR A 145 -7.10 -28.87 30.43
C THR A 145 -6.81 -30.29 29.95
N ASN A 146 -6.56 -30.43 28.65
CA ASN A 146 -6.35 -31.71 27.98
C ASN A 146 -4.89 -31.91 27.53
N GLU A 147 -4.07 -30.87 27.64
CA GLU A 147 -2.68 -30.80 27.15
C GLU A 147 -2.57 -31.07 25.64
N THR A 148 -3.55 -30.56 24.88
CA THR A 148 -3.67 -30.79 23.44
C THR A 148 -3.50 -29.50 22.64
N PHE A 149 -2.86 -29.62 21.47
CA PHE A 149 -2.91 -28.59 20.44
C PHE A 149 -4.20 -28.71 19.63
N GLU A 150 -4.88 -27.60 19.44
CA GLU A 150 -6.19 -27.54 18.81
C GLU A 150 -6.28 -26.34 17.87
N LEU A 151 -6.93 -26.55 16.73
CA LEU A 151 -7.42 -25.50 15.87
C LEU A 151 -8.88 -25.23 16.23
N ARG A 152 -9.17 -24.02 16.68
CA ARG A 152 -10.51 -23.62 17.11
C ARG A 152 -11.08 -22.54 16.22
N ALA A 153 -12.38 -22.58 16.00
CA ALA A 153 -13.10 -21.50 15.32
C ALA A 153 -14.28 -21.01 16.15
N TYR A 154 -14.36 -19.69 16.33
CA TYR A 154 -15.39 -19.00 17.11
C TYR A 154 -16.18 -18.07 16.20
N GLN A 155 -17.50 -18.07 16.31
CA GLN A 155 -18.37 -17.24 15.48
C GLN A 155 -18.42 -15.80 16.01
N THR A 156 -18.18 -14.81 15.16
CA THR A 156 -18.07 -13.39 15.51
C THR A 156 -19.38 -12.79 16.00
N THR A 157 -20.52 -13.29 15.50
CA THR A 157 -21.87 -12.80 15.86
C THR A 157 -22.34 -13.29 17.23
N SER A 158 -21.59 -14.19 17.88
CA SER A 158 -21.95 -14.69 19.20
C SER A 158 -21.85 -13.59 20.27
N ALA A 159 -22.84 -13.52 21.16
CA ALA A 159 -22.85 -12.54 22.25
C ALA A 159 -21.75 -12.80 23.31
N SER A 160 -21.15 -14.00 23.28
CA SER A 160 -20.15 -14.48 24.22
C SER A 160 -19.34 -15.62 23.61
N LEU A 161 -18.05 -15.69 23.93
CA LEU A 161 -17.20 -16.82 23.57
C LEU A 161 -17.51 -18.02 24.48
N ASN A 162 -17.75 -19.18 23.88
CA ASN A 162 -18.01 -20.41 24.60
C ASN A 162 -17.45 -21.61 23.85
N ASN A 163 -16.69 -22.46 24.54
CA ASN A 163 -16.11 -23.67 23.94
C ASN A 163 -17.19 -24.66 23.46
N ASN A 164 -18.41 -24.63 24.02
CA ASN A 164 -19.48 -25.52 23.58
C ASN A 164 -19.99 -25.19 22.16
N GLN A 165 -19.83 -23.94 21.73
CA GLN A 165 -20.23 -23.48 20.39
C GLN A 165 -19.03 -23.38 19.44
N ALA A 166 -17.81 -23.51 19.98
CA ALA A 166 -16.59 -23.47 19.20
C ALA A 166 -16.44 -24.77 18.40
N ILE A 167 -16.00 -24.64 17.17
CA ILE A 167 -15.57 -25.78 16.37
C ILE A 167 -14.15 -26.09 16.79
N MET A 168 -13.88 -27.33 17.17
CA MET A 168 -12.58 -27.76 17.69
C MET A 168 -12.06 -28.92 16.86
N GLN A 169 -10.87 -28.76 16.29
CA GLN A 169 -10.14 -29.79 15.57
C GLN A 169 -8.83 -30.05 16.32
N GLN A 170 -8.62 -31.27 16.80
CA GLN A 170 -7.35 -31.63 17.44
C GLN A 170 -6.25 -31.74 16.38
N ILE A 171 -5.06 -31.29 16.76
CA ILE A 171 -3.89 -31.18 15.90
C ILE A 171 -2.73 -31.96 16.56
N PRO A 172 -1.86 -32.64 15.80
CA PRO A 172 -0.81 -33.48 16.37
C PRO A 172 0.28 -32.70 17.12
N MET A 173 0.53 -31.44 16.75
CA MET A 173 1.63 -30.64 17.30
C MET A 173 1.37 -29.12 17.20
N GLU A 174 2.28 -28.32 17.75
CA GLU A 174 2.16 -26.86 17.75
C GLU A 174 2.19 -26.31 16.32
N ILE A 175 1.27 -25.38 16.04
CA ILE A 175 1.25 -24.61 14.79
C ILE A 175 2.04 -23.32 15.02
N ILE A 176 3.08 -23.12 14.21
CA ILE A 176 3.96 -21.95 14.26
C ILE A 176 3.42 -20.81 13.40
N ARG A 177 2.89 -21.13 12.20
CA ARG A 177 2.30 -20.16 11.27
C ARG A 177 1.07 -20.70 10.60
N MET A 178 0.15 -19.81 10.27
CA MET A 178 -1.03 -20.10 9.47
C MET A 178 -1.17 -19.11 8.31
N SER A 179 -1.74 -19.59 7.22
CA SER A 179 -2.16 -18.76 6.09
C SER A 179 -3.48 -19.28 5.58
N ILE A 180 -4.39 -18.37 5.25
CA ILE A 180 -5.64 -18.74 4.60
C ILE A 180 -5.69 -18.22 3.18
N PHE A 181 -6.20 -19.02 2.25
CA PHE A 181 -6.47 -18.59 0.88
C PHE A 181 -7.79 -19.19 0.43
N GLU A 182 -8.76 -18.33 0.10
CA GLU A 182 -10.15 -18.71 -0.17
C GLU A 182 -10.76 -19.50 1.00
N ASN A 183 -10.94 -20.82 0.83
CA ASN A 183 -11.49 -21.74 1.83
C ASN A 183 -10.44 -22.75 2.32
N ARG A 184 -9.15 -22.50 2.07
CA ARG A 184 -8.04 -23.39 2.45
C ARG A 184 -7.15 -22.73 3.48
N LEU A 185 -6.93 -23.41 4.58
CA LEU A 185 -6.03 -23.02 5.65
C LEU A 185 -4.76 -23.86 5.56
N LEU A 186 -3.65 -23.22 5.24
CA LEU A 186 -2.31 -23.78 5.31
C LEU A 186 -1.75 -23.55 6.71
N VAL A 187 -1.14 -24.58 7.30
CA VAL A 187 -0.49 -24.49 8.61
C VAL A 187 0.94 -25.02 8.52
N LEU A 188 1.85 -24.38 9.26
CA LEU A 188 3.22 -24.84 9.48
C LEU A 188 3.35 -25.36 10.91
N TYR A 189 3.77 -26.59 11.03
CA TYR A 189 3.98 -27.25 12.32
C TYR A 189 5.39 -27.02 12.87
N SER A 190 5.57 -27.26 14.16
CA SER A 190 6.85 -27.13 14.87
C SER A 190 7.96 -28.06 14.36
N ASP A 191 7.61 -29.17 13.71
CA ASP A 191 8.55 -30.09 13.07
C ASP A 191 8.95 -29.67 11.64
N GLY A 192 8.30 -28.65 11.09
CA GLY A 192 8.53 -28.13 9.75
C GLY A 192 7.68 -28.76 8.66
N SER A 193 6.85 -29.72 9.01
CA SER A 193 5.83 -30.22 8.11
C SER A 193 4.73 -29.18 7.90
N LEU A 194 4.05 -29.25 6.75
CA LEU A 194 2.91 -28.41 6.43
C LEU A 194 1.64 -29.26 6.48
N GLY A 195 0.59 -28.71 7.06
CA GLY A 195 -0.77 -29.24 6.97
C GLY A 195 -1.64 -28.32 6.14
N MET A 196 -2.67 -28.86 5.50
CA MET A 196 -3.70 -28.03 4.87
C MET A 196 -5.08 -28.51 5.29
N PHE A 197 -5.99 -27.58 5.50
CA PHE A 197 -7.37 -27.85 5.93
C PHE A 197 -8.34 -27.11 5.00
N MET A 198 -9.45 -27.76 4.66
CA MET A 198 -10.58 -27.12 4.01
C MET A 198 -11.54 -26.58 5.08
N LEU A 199 -11.92 -25.31 4.92
CA LEU A 199 -12.94 -24.64 5.71
C LEU A 199 -14.24 -24.61 4.88
N ASN A 200 -15.23 -25.36 5.31
CA ASN A 200 -16.50 -25.46 4.58
C ASN A 200 -17.68 -25.14 5.50
N LEU A 201 -18.61 -24.32 5.01
CA LEU A 201 -19.89 -24.14 5.68
C LEU A 201 -20.81 -25.31 5.34
N ARG A 202 -21.17 -26.13 6.34
CA ARG A 202 -22.14 -27.21 6.18
C ARG A 202 -23.47 -26.80 6.81
N SER A 203 -24.56 -27.10 6.12
CA SER A 203 -25.91 -26.96 6.70
C SER A 203 -26.07 -27.98 7.82
N GLN A 204 -26.61 -27.56 8.96
CA GLN A 204 -27.05 -28.52 9.97
C GLN A 204 -28.23 -29.36 9.43
N PRO A 205 -28.28 -30.68 9.69
CA PRO A 205 -29.40 -31.52 9.28
C PRO A 205 -30.66 -31.22 10.12
N LYS A 206 -31.74 -30.84 9.41
CA LYS A 206 -33.19 -30.77 9.76
C LYS A 206 -33.64 -30.22 11.13
N ASN A 207 -34.56 -29.24 11.05
CA ASN A 207 -35.43 -28.63 12.09
C ASN A 207 -35.01 -27.33 12.80
N GLN A 208 -34.01 -26.60 12.28
CA GLN A 208 -33.77 -25.20 12.67
C GLN A 208 -33.63 -24.31 11.42
N PRO A 209 -33.80 -22.98 11.52
CA PRO A 209 -33.50 -22.07 10.41
C PRO A 209 -32.12 -22.40 9.81
N LYS A 210 -31.90 -22.07 8.52
CA LYS A 210 -30.67 -22.38 7.75
C LYS A 210 -29.42 -21.78 8.40
N ASN A 211 -28.96 -22.37 9.49
CA ASN A 211 -27.73 -22.03 10.18
C ASN A 211 -26.65 -22.93 9.62
N PHE A 212 -25.70 -22.32 8.93
CA PHE A 212 -24.51 -22.99 8.46
C PHE A 212 -23.48 -23.00 9.59
N THR A 213 -22.86 -24.14 9.84
CA THR A 213 -21.72 -24.24 10.76
C THR A 213 -20.47 -24.53 9.97
N LEU A 214 -19.38 -23.85 10.32
CA LEU A 214 -18.07 -24.15 9.80
C LEU A 214 -17.65 -25.58 10.19
N HIS A 215 -17.12 -26.30 9.22
CA HIS A 215 -16.50 -27.60 9.36
C HIS A 215 -15.08 -27.50 8.84
N ILE A 216 -14.12 -27.90 9.67
CA ILE A 216 -12.70 -27.95 9.34
C ILE A 216 -12.37 -29.40 9.00
N SER A 217 -11.92 -29.68 7.78
CA SER A 217 -11.50 -31.03 7.38
C SER A 217 -10.05 -31.01 6.89
N PRO A 218 -9.17 -31.90 7.38
CA PRO A 218 -7.81 -32.00 6.88
C PRO A 218 -7.81 -32.41 5.40
N ILE A 219 -6.84 -31.88 4.66
CA ILE A 219 -6.45 -32.34 3.33
C ILE A 219 -5.20 -33.18 3.55
N GLU A 220 -5.29 -34.48 3.27
CA GLU A 220 -4.19 -35.40 3.57
C GLU A 220 -2.97 -35.16 2.65
N ASN A 221 -1.78 -35.25 3.27
CA ASN A 221 -0.44 -35.36 2.68
C ASN A 221 0.09 -34.18 1.86
N LEU A 222 0.58 -33.14 2.56
CA LEU A 222 1.40 -32.08 1.98
C LEU A 222 2.88 -32.29 2.37
N CYS A 223 3.73 -32.51 1.37
CA CYS A 223 5.16 -32.71 1.57
C CYS A 223 5.94 -31.57 0.91
N ILE A 224 6.93 -31.02 1.62
CA ILE A 224 7.90 -30.12 1.01
C ILE A 224 9.14 -30.93 0.61
N ALA A 225 9.50 -30.86 -0.66
CA ALA A 225 10.79 -31.35 -1.14
C ALA A 225 11.81 -30.19 -1.15
N ASN A 226 13.03 -30.48 -0.70
CA ASN A 226 14.22 -29.64 -0.87
C ASN A 226 14.20 -28.27 -0.15
N LEU A 227 13.46 -28.13 0.95
CA LEU A 227 13.56 -26.96 1.83
C LEU A 227 14.03 -27.39 3.22
N GLN A 228 15.33 -27.24 3.48
CA GLN A 228 15.91 -27.46 4.81
C GLN A 228 15.96 -26.12 5.55
N ALA A 229 14.87 -25.77 6.23
CA ALA A 229 14.79 -24.58 7.07
C ALA A 229 14.28 -24.96 8.46
N ASN A 230 14.83 -24.32 9.50
CA ASN A 230 14.25 -24.43 10.83
C ASN A 230 12.86 -23.75 10.81
N PRO A 231 11.79 -24.42 11.26
CA PRO A 231 10.43 -23.87 11.21
C PRO A 231 10.27 -22.55 11.97
N PHE A 232 11.03 -22.37 13.06
CA PHE A 232 11.05 -21.15 13.85
C PHE A 232 11.73 -19.97 13.15
N CYS A 233 12.52 -20.23 12.11
CA CYS A 233 13.14 -19.22 11.26
C CYS A 233 12.23 -18.74 10.12
N ILE A 234 11.08 -19.41 9.93
CA ILE A 234 10.08 -19.00 8.93
C ILE A 234 9.30 -17.82 9.49
N SER A 235 9.61 -16.63 8.97
CA SER A 235 8.98 -15.40 9.41
C SER A 235 7.53 -15.32 8.94
N SER A 236 7.28 -15.61 7.66
CA SER A 236 5.97 -15.51 7.01
C SER A 236 5.73 -16.66 6.03
N LEU A 237 4.45 -17.02 5.89
CA LEU A 237 3.94 -18.13 5.10
C LEU A 237 2.68 -17.66 4.37
N ALA A 238 2.55 -17.94 3.08
CA ALA A 238 1.32 -17.65 2.34
C ALA A 238 0.99 -18.73 1.30
N LEU A 239 -0.27 -19.14 1.28
CA LEU A 239 -0.86 -19.94 0.20
C LEU A 239 -1.35 -18.99 -0.90
N THR A 240 -1.02 -19.25 -2.16
CA THR A 240 -1.34 -18.37 -3.29
C THR A 240 -1.48 -19.17 -4.60
N ARG A 241 -1.66 -18.47 -5.72
CA ARG A 241 -1.60 -19.00 -7.10
C ARG A 241 -0.61 -18.22 -7.96
N LEU A 242 0.41 -17.65 -7.33
CA LEU A 242 1.50 -16.97 -8.02
C LEU A 242 2.51 -17.98 -8.52
N HIS A 243 2.88 -17.87 -9.79
CA HIS A 243 3.82 -18.76 -10.46
C HIS A 243 4.78 -17.94 -11.29
N PHE A 244 5.97 -18.46 -11.59
CA PHE A 244 6.86 -17.80 -12.56
C PHE A 244 6.21 -17.67 -13.93
N LYS A 245 5.35 -18.63 -14.30
CA LYS A 245 4.58 -18.63 -15.54
C LYS A 245 3.13 -18.25 -15.31
N ASN A 246 2.58 -17.35 -16.13
CA ASN A 246 1.22 -16.83 -15.93
C ASN A 246 0.09 -17.82 -16.27
N ASN A 247 0.42 -18.94 -16.94
CA ASN A 247 -0.55 -19.94 -17.42
C ASN A 247 -0.90 -21.03 -16.40
N ARG A 248 -0.33 -20.97 -15.19
CA ARG A 248 -0.59 -21.92 -14.12
C ARG A 248 -1.70 -21.42 -13.20
N SER A 249 -2.59 -22.33 -12.81
CA SER A 249 -3.73 -22.04 -11.94
C SER A 249 -3.76 -22.92 -10.68
N ASP A 250 -2.76 -23.78 -10.50
CA ASP A 250 -2.61 -24.58 -9.30
C ASP A 250 -2.12 -23.74 -8.12
N ASP A 251 -2.18 -24.32 -6.92
CA ASP A 251 -1.72 -23.63 -5.72
C ASP A 251 -0.19 -23.61 -5.66
N SER A 252 0.35 -22.52 -5.13
CA SER A 252 1.76 -22.34 -4.81
C SER A 252 1.89 -21.78 -3.38
N ILE A 253 3.06 -21.99 -2.78
CA ILE A 253 3.33 -21.55 -1.41
C ILE A 253 4.52 -20.61 -1.41
N LEU A 254 4.36 -19.46 -0.77
CA LEU A 254 5.43 -18.51 -0.48
C LEU A 254 5.92 -18.73 0.95
N ILE A 255 7.23 -18.90 1.12
CA ILE A 255 7.88 -19.05 2.43
C ILE A 255 9.03 -18.06 2.54
N ASN A 256 8.98 -17.20 3.55
CA ASN A 256 10.09 -16.33 3.90
C ASN A 256 10.89 -16.94 5.07
N SER A 257 12.03 -17.54 4.75
CA SER A 257 12.96 -18.12 5.72
C SER A 257 14.18 -17.21 5.89
N CYS A 258 14.34 -16.61 7.07
CA CYS A 258 15.42 -15.66 7.39
C CYS A 258 15.64 -14.56 6.32
N GLY A 259 14.58 -13.97 5.80
CA GLY A 259 14.65 -12.91 4.78
C GLY A 259 14.88 -13.40 3.35
N LYS A 260 14.93 -14.72 3.11
CA LYS A 260 14.94 -15.30 1.77
C LYS A 260 13.54 -15.80 1.44
N LEU A 261 12.94 -15.22 0.40
CA LEU A 261 11.61 -15.60 -0.06
C LEU A 261 11.70 -16.70 -1.12
N PHE A 262 11.14 -17.86 -0.82
CA PHE A 262 11.05 -19.01 -1.70
C PHE A 262 9.65 -19.12 -2.29
N LEU A 263 9.59 -19.46 -3.59
CA LEU A 263 8.37 -19.96 -4.21
C LEU A 263 8.41 -21.48 -4.31
N LEU A 264 7.40 -22.11 -3.75
CA LEU A 264 7.17 -23.54 -3.84
C LEU A 264 6.03 -23.79 -4.82
N GLU A 265 6.36 -24.47 -5.92
CA GLU A 265 5.36 -24.86 -6.92
C GLU A 265 5.05 -26.36 -6.77
N ARG A 266 3.83 -26.73 -7.15
CA ARG A 266 3.40 -28.13 -7.13
C ARG A 266 4.01 -28.89 -8.30
N GLU A 267 4.60 -30.06 -8.00
CA GLU A 267 5.31 -30.88 -8.99
C GLU A 267 4.36 -31.63 -9.95
N ALA A 268 3.25 -32.17 -9.44
CA ALA A 268 2.28 -32.94 -10.22
C ALA A 268 0.95 -32.18 -10.40
N PRO A 269 0.29 -32.28 -11.58
CA PRO A 269 -1.01 -31.64 -11.81
C PRO A 269 -2.07 -32.13 -10.81
N PRO A 270 -3.11 -31.30 -10.52
CA PRO A 270 -4.07 -31.55 -9.46
C PRO A 270 -4.88 -32.85 -9.58
N ASN A 271 -4.90 -33.48 -10.76
CA ASN A 271 -5.76 -34.61 -11.10
C ASN A 271 -5.22 -35.99 -10.68
N ILE A 272 -4.01 -36.06 -10.11
CA ILE A 272 -3.44 -37.34 -9.63
C ILE A 272 -3.64 -37.42 -8.11
N PRO A 273 -4.30 -38.46 -7.58
CA PRO A 273 -4.58 -38.62 -6.14
C PRO A 273 -3.33 -39.05 -5.33
N SER A 274 -2.14 -38.63 -5.76
CA SER A 274 -0.89 -38.82 -5.03
C SER A 274 -0.65 -37.68 -4.03
N ASN A 275 0.24 -37.90 -3.06
CA ASN A 275 0.70 -36.87 -2.13
C ASN A 275 0.99 -35.55 -2.84
N VAL A 276 0.51 -34.43 -2.29
CA VAL A 276 0.73 -33.10 -2.87
C VAL A 276 2.14 -32.67 -2.50
N ILE A 277 3.06 -32.80 -3.44
CA ILE A 277 4.46 -32.43 -3.26
C ILE A 277 4.67 -31.01 -3.80
N PHE A 278 5.17 -30.16 -2.91
CA PHE A 278 5.63 -28.81 -3.23
C PHE A 278 7.16 -28.80 -3.27
N LYS A 279 7.72 -28.29 -4.36
CA LYS A 279 9.17 -28.20 -4.55
C LYS A 279 9.61 -26.76 -4.55
N ALA A 280 10.66 -26.45 -3.78
CA ALA A 280 11.26 -25.13 -3.80
C ALA A 280 11.92 -24.92 -5.18
N VAL A 281 11.34 -24.03 -5.99
CA VAL A 281 11.80 -23.81 -7.36
C VAL A 281 12.99 -22.85 -7.36
N SER A 282 12.87 -21.74 -6.65
CA SER A 282 13.88 -20.68 -6.64
C SER A 282 13.63 -19.66 -5.53
N VAL A 283 14.68 -18.88 -5.23
CA VAL A 283 14.60 -17.69 -4.37
C VAL A 283 14.13 -16.53 -5.22
N ILE A 284 12.99 -15.92 -4.88
CA ILE A 284 12.46 -14.73 -5.56
C ILE A 284 13.28 -13.49 -5.20
N ALA A 285 13.54 -13.31 -3.90
CA ALA A 285 14.22 -12.14 -3.36
C ALA A 285 14.90 -12.46 -2.03
N THR A 286 15.88 -11.64 -1.67
CA THR A 286 16.62 -11.67 -0.41
C THR A 286 16.34 -10.40 0.40
N ASN A 287 16.69 -10.43 1.69
CA ASN A 287 16.46 -9.36 2.65
C ASN A 287 14.99 -8.93 2.74
N VAL A 288 14.05 -9.87 2.52
CA VAL A 288 12.62 -9.62 2.58
C VAL A 288 12.17 -9.53 4.03
N GLU A 289 11.77 -8.34 4.46
CA GLU A 289 11.17 -8.12 5.78
C GLU A 289 9.70 -8.58 5.76
N GLN A 290 8.97 -8.17 4.73
CA GLN A 290 7.53 -8.41 4.57
C GLN A 290 7.19 -8.58 3.09
N PHE A 291 6.10 -9.30 2.81
CA PHE A 291 5.55 -9.42 1.47
C PHE A 291 4.03 -9.37 1.51
N TRP A 292 3.40 -8.88 0.46
CA TRP A 292 1.94 -8.80 0.34
C TRP A 292 1.49 -9.40 -0.98
N ILE A 293 0.36 -10.10 -0.93
CA ILE A 293 -0.32 -10.70 -2.07
C ILE A 293 -1.79 -10.30 -2.03
N SER A 294 -2.43 -10.18 -3.19
CA SER A 294 -3.87 -9.98 -3.21
C SER A 294 -4.60 -11.29 -2.88
N PRO A 295 -5.54 -11.29 -1.92
CA PRO A 295 -6.39 -12.44 -1.64
C PRO A 295 -7.36 -12.78 -2.80
N GLU A 296 -7.60 -11.83 -3.71
CA GLU A 296 -8.57 -11.93 -4.82
C GLU A 296 -7.96 -12.34 -6.16
N ILE A 297 -6.74 -12.86 -6.14
CA ILE A 297 -6.05 -13.27 -7.37
C ILE A 297 -6.86 -14.28 -8.22
N SER A 298 -7.80 -15.01 -7.61
CA SER A 298 -8.65 -15.99 -8.28
C SER A 298 -9.86 -15.41 -9.01
N THR A 299 -10.38 -14.28 -8.52
CA THR A 299 -11.49 -13.54 -9.14
C THR A 299 -10.99 -12.37 -9.99
N ALA A 300 -9.67 -12.15 -10.03
CA ALA A 300 -9.04 -11.12 -10.82
C ALA A 300 -9.32 -11.32 -12.31
N SER A 301 -9.53 -10.21 -13.02
CA SER A 301 -9.64 -10.20 -14.48
C SER A 301 -8.33 -10.69 -15.10
N GLU A 302 -8.39 -11.21 -16.33
CA GLU A 302 -7.20 -11.56 -17.11
C GLU A 302 -6.23 -10.36 -17.23
N MET A 303 -6.74 -9.13 -17.17
CA MET A 303 -5.99 -7.86 -17.26
C MET A 303 -5.77 -7.14 -15.92
N SER A 304 -5.85 -7.84 -14.79
CA SER A 304 -5.45 -7.29 -13.49
C SER A 304 -3.97 -7.55 -13.23
N TYR A 305 -3.15 -6.50 -13.26
CA TYR A 305 -1.71 -6.52 -13.03
C TYR A 305 -1.37 -6.53 -11.54
N PHE A 306 -1.92 -5.60 -10.75
CA PHE A 306 -1.57 -5.44 -9.33
C PHE A 306 -2.20 -6.53 -8.45
N LYS A 307 -3.44 -6.96 -8.72
CA LYS A 307 -4.03 -8.14 -8.04
C LYS A 307 -3.22 -9.43 -8.28
N ARG A 308 -2.52 -9.53 -9.41
CA ARG A 308 -1.67 -10.69 -9.76
C ARG A 308 -0.19 -10.46 -9.47
N SER A 309 0.16 -9.37 -8.80
CA SER A 309 1.53 -9.01 -8.43
C SER A 309 1.86 -9.45 -7.00
N LEU A 310 3.16 -9.58 -6.73
CA LEU A 310 3.69 -9.79 -5.38
C LEU A 310 4.52 -8.57 -5.00
N TRP A 311 4.16 -7.96 -3.89
CA TRP A 311 4.87 -6.79 -3.38
C TRP A 311 5.77 -7.19 -2.22
N LEU A 312 6.96 -6.63 -2.16
CA LEU A 312 8.00 -6.99 -1.21
C LEU A 312 8.54 -5.74 -0.54
N SER A 313 8.62 -5.74 0.80
CA SER A 313 9.46 -4.80 1.54
C SER A 313 10.79 -5.46 1.83
N CYS A 314 11.85 -4.96 1.18
CA CYS A 314 13.22 -5.40 1.36
C CYS A 314 14.00 -4.40 2.20
N GLY A 315 14.83 -4.90 3.13
CA GLY A 315 15.74 -4.07 3.93
C GLY A 315 16.98 -3.58 3.16
N ASP A 316 16.89 -3.40 1.84
CA ASP A 316 18.01 -2.88 1.05
C ASP A 316 18.09 -1.35 1.10
N SER A 317 19.28 -0.81 0.81
CA SER A 317 19.56 0.62 0.90
C SER A 317 19.04 1.43 -0.29
N THR A 318 18.72 0.78 -1.42
CA THR A 318 18.41 1.46 -2.69
C THR A 318 16.92 1.55 -2.96
N SER A 319 16.15 0.51 -2.63
CA SER A 319 14.73 0.39 -3.00
C SER A 319 14.01 -0.52 -2.02
N ARG A 320 13.48 0.09 -0.95
CA ARG A 320 12.75 -0.65 0.09
C ARG A 320 11.57 -1.45 -0.47
N LEU A 321 10.90 -0.95 -1.50
CA LEU A 321 9.75 -1.64 -2.09
C LEU A 321 10.17 -2.28 -3.42
N LYS A 322 9.78 -3.54 -3.64
CA LYS A 322 9.92 -4.22 -4.93
C LYS A 322 8.60 -4.83 -5.33
N VAL A 323 8.30 -4.80 -6.63
CA VAL A 323 7.05 -5.35 -7.19
C VAL A 323 7.40 -6.41 -8.21
N TRP A 324 7.00 -7.65 -7.95
CA TRP A 324 7.08 -8.74 -8.90
C TRP A 324 5.80 -8.76 -9.75
N LEU A 325 5.87 -8.03 -10.85
CA LEU A 325 4.76 -7.68 -11.72
C LEU A 325 4.59 -8.72 -12.84
N PRO A 326 3.36 -9.17 -13.15
CA PRO A 326 3.11 -9.99 -14.32
C PRO A 326 3.12 -9.17 -15.60
N LEU A 327 3.79 -9.68 -16.63
CA LEU A 327 3.75 -9.16 -17.98
C LEU A 327 2.69 -9.96 -18.76
N LEU A 328 1.51 -9.35 -18.90
CA LEU A 328 0.34 -9.97 -19.48
C LEU A 328 0.27 -9.63 -20.98
N ASN A 329 0.38 -10.66 -21.82
CA ASN A 329 0.22 -10.56 -23.27
C ASN A 329 -1.20 -10.94 -23.68
N ASP A 330 -1.80 -10.17 -24.57
CA ASP A 330 -3.04 -10.54 -25.23
C ASP A 330 -2.76 -11.58 -26.31
N LYS A 331 -3.74 -12.47 -26.54
CA LYS A 331 -3.71 -13.38 -27.70
C LYS A 331 -3.70 -12.65 -29.05
N LYS A 332 -4.03 -11.35 -29.05
CA LYS A 332 -4.07 -10.47 -30.21
C LYS A 332 -2.75 -9.75 -30.46
N ASP A 333 -1.80 -9.83 -29.54
CA ASP A 333 -0.53 -9.12 -29.67
C ASP A 333 0.34 -9.77 -30.75
N PRO A 334 1.07 -8.97 -31.54
CA PRO A 334 2.01 -9.52 -32.50
C PRO A 334 3.07 -10.36 -31.76
N PRO A 335 3.47 -11.53 -32.31
CA PRO A 335 4.57 -12.29 -31.74
C PRO A 335 5.81 -11.39 -31.73
N THR A 336 6.33 -11.11 -30.54
CA THR A 336 7.53 -10.30 -30.38
C THR A 336 8.73 -11.23 -30.48
N ASP A 337 9.72 -10.89 -31.32
CA ASP A 337 10.95 -11.70 -31.49
C ASP A 337 11.87 -11.66 -30.26
N LEU A 338 11.60 -10.76 -29.31
CA LEU A 338 12.33 -10.62 -28.05
C LEU A 338 11.71 -11.53 -26.98
N TYR A 339 12.54 -12.35 -26.34
CA TYR A 339 12.13 -13.13 -25.18
C TYR A 339 11.90 -12.20 -23.98
N VAL A 340 10.64 -11.95 -23.64
CA VAL A 340 10.23 -11.23 -22.44
C VAL A 340 9.78 -12.24 -21.38
N PRO A 341 10.29 -12.18 -20.14
CA PRO A 341 9.84 -13.08 -19.08
C PRO A 341 8.37 -12.80 -18.73
N ASP A 342 7.62 -13.83 -18.32
CA ASP A 342 6.21 -13.69 -17.89
C ASP A 342 6.03 -12.75 -16.70
N ARG A 343 7.10 -12.50 -15.93
CA ARG A 343 7.12 -11.60 -14.77
C ARG A 343 8.44 -10.86 -14.67
N ILE A 344 8.39 -9.64 -14.17
CA ILE A 344 9.56 -8.81 -13.90
C ILE A 344 9.55 -8.30 -12.46
N MET A 345 10.73 -8.22 -11.85
CA MET A 345 10.92 -7.58 -10.54
C MET A 345 11.31 -6.12 -10.76
N LEU A 346 10.49 -5.19 -10.29
CA LEU A 346 10.73 -3.76 -10.39
C LEU A 346 11.09 -3.19 -9.00
N PRO A 347 12.26 -2.56 -8.84
CA PRO A 347 12.57 -1.79 -7.64
C PRO A 347 11.81 -0.47 -7.67
N VAL A 348 11.00 -0.20 -6.64
CA VAL A 348 10.20 1.02 -6.54
C VAL A 348 10.73 1.86 -5.38
N LYS A 349 11.11 3.10 -5.66
CA LYS A 349 11.49 4.07 -4.63
C LYS A 349 10.32 4.23 -3.66
N CYS A 350 10.54 4.08 -2.36
CA CYS A 350 9.51 4.15 -1.34
C CYS A 350 9.91 5.15 -0.26
N ASP A 351 9.09 6.19 -0.04
CA ASP A 351 9.43 7.25 0.91
C ASP A 351 8.79 7.03 2.29
N ILE A 352 7.96 6.01 2.43
CA ILE A 352 7.28 5.64 3.69
C ILE A 352 7.73 4.23 4.11
N TYR A 353 7.56 3.89 5.39
CA TYR A 353 7.70 2.50 5.82
C TYR A 353 6.43 1.74 5.41
N PRO A 354 6.46 0.82 4.43
CA PRO A 354 5.27 0.12 3.97
C PRO A 354 4.78 -0.85 5.06
N LEU A 355 3.49 -0.80 5.39
CA LEU A 355 2.86 -1.64 6.41
C LEU A 355 1.70 -2.47 5.85
N ALA A 356 1.01 -1.96 4.85
CA ALA A 356 -0.08 -2.63 4.17
C ALA A 356 -0.12 -2.20 2.71
N ILE A 357 -0.65 -3.07 1.85
CA ILE A 357 -0.89 -2.75 0.45
C ILE A 357 -2.35 -2.99 0.21
N ARG A 358 -3.00 -1.97 -0.32
CA ARG A 358 -4.44 -2.05 -0.57
C ARG A 358 -4.66 -3.05 -1.68
N SER A 359 -5.27 -4.18 -1.36
CA SER A 359 -6.02 -4.96 -2.32
C SER A 359 -7.43 -4.38 -2.42
N SER A 360 -7.97 -4.31 -3.64
CA SER A 360 -9.38 -4.04 -3.89
C SER A 360 -10.30 -4.86 -2.99
N ALA A 361 -11.44 -4.31 -2.56
CA ALA A 361 -12.44 -5.04 -1.79
C ALA A 361 -13.23 -6.04 -2.66
N ALA A 362 -13.64 -7.17 -2.07
CA ALA A 362 -14.28 -8.28 -2.80
C ALA A 362 -15.68 -7.97 -3.32
N ASP A 363 -16.36 -7.02 -2.68
CA ASP A 363 -17.78 -6.78 -2.88
C ASP A 363 -18.07 -5.65 -3.87
N LEU A 364 -17.03 -5.00 -4.39
CA LEU A 364 -17.11 -3.99 -5.44
C LEU A 364 -16.13 -4.37 -6.54
N VAL A 365 -16.52 -4.22 -7.81
CA VAL A 365 -15.59 -4.32 -8.95
C VAL A 365 -14.70 -3.09 -8.91
N GLU A 366 -13.79 -3.08 -7.95
CA GLU A 366 -12.84 -2.01 -7.75
C GLU A 366 -11.68 -2.16 -8.76
N PRO A 367 -11.22 -1.03 -9.32
CA PRO A 367 -10.13 -1.00 -10.28
C PRO A 367 -8.84 -1.54 -9.67
N ASP A 368 -7.95 -2.00 -10.55
CA ASP A 368 -6.64 -2.51 -10.16
C ASP A 368 -5.76 -1.34 -9.72
N ASP A 369 -5.48 -1.24 -8.42
CA ASP A 369 -4.83 -0.09 -7.83
C ASP A 369 -3.46 -0.42 -7.20
N ALA A 370 -2.63 0.61 -7.14
CA ALA A 370 -1.27 0.56 -6.63
C ALA A 370 -1.13 1.55 -5.48
N ILE A 371 -1.83 1.29 -4.37
CA ILE A 371 -1.79 2.12 -3.17
C ILE A 371 -1.07 1.37 -2.05
N VAL A 372 -0.07 2.05 -1.49
CA VAL A 372 0.70 1.54 -0.34
C VAL A 372 0.34 2.38 0.87
N LEU A 373 0.01 1.69 1.95
CA LEU A 373 -0.28 2.25 3.25
C LEU A 373 0.96 2.05 4.12
N GLY A 374 1.41 3.13 4.74
CA GLY A 374 2.63 3.09 5.53
C GLY A 374 2.60 4.04 6.70
N ALA A 375 3.72 4.04 7.39
CA ALA A 375 4.00 4.94 8.49
C ALA A 375 5.19 5.83 8.16
N GLU A 376 5.08 7.09 8.56
CA GLU A 376 6.17 8.06 8.55
C GLU A 376 6.38 8.56 9.98
N SER A 377 7.64 8.71 10.37
CA SER A 377 8.03 9.13 11.70
C SER A 377 8.43 10.60 11.67
N ASP A 378 7.61 11.46 12.27
CA ASP A 378 7.88 12.89 12.38
C ASP A 378 8.48 13.21 13.76
N VAL A 379 9.64 13.87 13.79
CA VAL A 379 10.36 14.16 15.04
C VAL A 379 9.79 15.43 15.67
N LEU A 380 9.16 15.28 16.83
CA LEU A 380 8.72 16.41 17.63
C LEU A 380 9.91 16.96 18.44
N TYR A 381 10.39 18.15 18.05
CA TYR A 381 11.25 18.94 18.92
C TYR A 381 10.38 19.75 19.90
N ARG A 382 10.47 19.42 21.19
CA ARG A 382 10.01 20.32 22.27
C ARG A 382 11.20 20.80 23.08
N ASP A 383 11.21 22.08 23.43
CA ASP A 383 12.24 22.75 24.21
C ASP A 383 12.23 22.31 25.69
N CYS A 384 12.60 21.05 25.96
CA CYS A 384 12.94 20.58 27.29
C CYS A 384 14.28 19.85 27.25
N LYS A 385 15.14 20.07 28.25
CA LYS A 385 16.52 19.55 28.28
C LYS A 385 16.60 18.02 28.13
N LEU A 386 15.55 17.30 28.53
CA LEU A 386 15.42 15.84 28.40
C LEU A 386 15.15 15.36 26.96
N PHE A 387 14.42 16.14 26.14
CA PHE A 387 14.13 15.80 24.75
C PHE A 387 15.34 15.92 23.82
N ARG A 388 16.45 16.47 24.32
CA ARG A 388 17.73 16.50 23.63
C ARG A 388 18.40 15.11 23.54
N TYR A 389 18.00 14.18 24.41
CA TYR A 389 18.54 12.82 24.47
C TYR A 389 17.62 11.77 23.81
N PHE A 390 16.31 12.04 23.75
CA PHE A 390 15.34 11.13 23.14
C PHE A 390 14.33 11.92 22.29
N PRO A 391 14.48 11.94 20.94
CA PRO A 391 13.51 12.57 20.07
C PRO A 391 12.18 11.79 20.15
N TYR A 392 11.09 12.48 20.50
CA TYR A 392 9.75 11.89 20.44
C TYR A 392 9.33 11.83 18.97
N THR A 393 8.90 10.65 18.50
CA THR A 393 8.42 10.49 17.13
C THR A 393 6.92 10.31 17.10
N ASN A 394 6.24 11.17 16.35
CA ASN A 394 4.84 10.95 16.00
C ASN A 394 4.79 10.05 14.76
N VAL A 395 4.18 8.88 14.91
CA VAL A 395 3.92 7.98 13.79
C VAL A 395 2.68 8.45 13.04
N LYS A 396 2.89 9.15 11.92
CA LYS A 396 1.83 9.57 11.02
C LYS A 396 1.52 8.43 10.06
N ARG A 397 0.23 8.16 9.89
CA ARG A 397 -0.26 7.26 8.85
C ARG A 397 -0.15 7.99 7.51
N GLN A 398 0.39 7.31 6.50
CA GLN A 398 0.50 7.84 5.14
C GLN A 398 -0.15 6.88 4.15
N CYS A 399 -0.86 7.44 3.18
CA CYS A 399 -1.42 6.74 2.05
C CYS A 399 -0.81 7.34 0.79
N ARG A 400 -0.06 6.54 0.01
CA ARG A 400 0.59 7.04 -1.20
C ARG A 400 0.26 6.16 -2.40
N VAL A 401 0.07 6.80 -3.54
CA VAL A 401 -0.11 6.14 -4.85
C VAL A 401 1.26 5.84 -5.45
N TYR A 402 1.46 4.65 -6.00
CA TYR A 402 2.75 4.20 -6.56
C TYR A 402 2.70 3.87 -8.04
N LEU A 403 1.53 4.00 -8.68
CA LEU A 403 1.38 3.73 -10.12
C LEU A 403 2.38 4.53 -10.97
N HIS A 404 2.57 5.82 -10.66
CA HIS A 404 3.51 6.69 -11.38
C HIS A 404 4.95 6.16 -11.33
N ARG A 405 5.42 5.67 -10.17
CA ARG A 405 6.77 5.10 -10.03
C ARG A 405 6.92 3.80 -10.79
N ILE A 406 5.89 2.95 -10.78
CA ILE A 406 5.91 1.69 -11.54
C ILE A 406 5.97 1.97 -13.05
N LEU A 407 5.19 2.94 -13.53
CA LEU A 407 5.25 3.38 -14.93
C LEU A 407 6.61 3.98 -15.27
N ARG A 408 7.23 4.77 -14.38
CA ARG A 408 8.59 5.31 -14.55
C ARG A 408 9.61 4.19 -14.77
N GLU A 409 9.62 3.16 -13.92
CA GLU A 409 10.56 2.03 -14.04
C GLU A 409 10.35 1.20 -15.32
N LEU A 410 9.09 1.06 -15.76
CA LEU A 410 8.77 0.39 -17.02
C LEU A 410 9.19 1.23 -18.25
N LEU A 411 9.02 2.56 -18.19
CA LEU A 411 9.43 3.47 -19.27
C LEU A 411 10.96 3.61 -19.35
N LEU A 412 11.66 3.56 -18.22
CA LEU A 412 13.14 3.50 -18.16
C LEU A 412 13.69 2.27 -18.89
N SER A 413 12.95 1.17 -18.86
CA SER A 413 13.33 -0.08 -19.49
C SER A 413 12.98 -0.05 -20.98
N GLN A 414 13.99 0.01 -21.86
CA GLN A 414 13.85 0.22 -23.31
C GLN A 414 12.84 -0.72 -24.03
N HIS A 415 12.51 -1.88 -23.46
CA HIS A 415 11.61 -2.87 -24.07
C HIS A 415 10.25 -2.99 -23.37
N LEU A 416 9.97 -2.22 -22.32
CA LEU A 416 8.77 -2.39 -21.49
C LEU A 416 7.73 -1.27 -21.61
N GLY A 417 7.97 -0.26 -22.45
CA GLY A 417 7.01 0.84 -22.68
C GLY A 417 5.64 0.36 -23.19
N TYR A 418 5.60 -0.75 -23.93
CA TYR A 418 4.36 -1.41 -24.33
C TYR A 418 3.52 -1.88 -23.13
N TYR A 419 4.15 -2.50 -22.13
CA TYR A 419 3.47 -2.94 -20.90
C TYR A 419 3.08 -1.75 -20.03
N ALA A 420 3.90 -0.69 -19.98
CA ALA A 420 3.55 0.55 -19.29
C ALA A 420 2.23 1.12 -19.83
N LYS A 421 2.06 1.10 -21.15
CA LYS A 421 0.81 1.55 -21.80
C LYS A 421 -0.38 0.68 -21.40
N LYS A 422 -0.26 -0.64 -21.48
CA LYS A 422 -1.35 -1.56 -21.09
C LYS A 422 -1.79 -1.39 -19.64
N ILE A 423 -0.83 -1.23 -18.73
CA ILE A 423 -1.12 -0.99 -17.30
C ILE A 423 -1.81 0.36 -17.12
N ALA A 424 -1.35 1.40 -17.81
CA ALA A 424 -2.02 2.70 -17.76
C ALA A 424 -3.44 2.64 -18.34
N GLU A 425 -3.67 1.89 -19.41
CA GLU A 425 -5.00 1.65 -20.00
C GLU A 425 -5.94 0.92 -19.04
N SER A 426 -5.46 -0.11 -18.33
CA SER A 426 -6.28 -0.83 -17.33
C SER A 426 -6.63 0.06 -16.12
N CYS A 427 -5.80 1.07 -15.85
CA CYS A 427 -5.90 1.98 -14.71
C CYS A 427 -6.66 3.28 -15.01
N GLN A 428 -7.15 3.52 -16.24
CA GLN A 428 -7.79 4.80 -16.62
C GLN A 428 -9.06 5.12 -15.80
N SER A 429 -9.74 4.10 -15.28
CA SER A 429 -10.95 4.27 -14.47
C SER A 429 -10.68 4.77 -13.05
N LEU A 430 -9.42 4.83 -12.62
CA LEU A 430 -9.06 5.28 -11.29
C LEU A 430 -9.33 6.80 -11.13
N PRO A 431 -9.93 7.23 -10.01
CA PRO A 431 -10.23 8.65 -9.79
C PRO A 431 -8.97 9.53 -9.70
N TYR A 432 -7.83 8.94 -9.30
CA TYR A 432 -6.55 9.62 -9.17
C TYR A 432 -5.63 9.45 -10.41
N PHE A 433 -6.13 8.92 -11.52
CA PHE A 433 -5.32 8.60 -12.70
C PHE A 433 -4.59 9.82 -13.28
N ALA A 434 -5.30 10.94 -13.47
CA ALA A 434 -4.70 12.19 -13.95
C ALA A 434 -3.59 12.69 -13.00
N HIS A 435 -3.82 12.57 -11.68
CA HIS A 435 -2.84 12.93 -10.66
C HIS A 435 -1.60 12.03 -10.68
N CYS A 436 -1.73 10.73 -11.00
CA CYS A 436 -0.56 9.85 -11.18
C CYS A 436 0.36 10.34 -12.30
N PHE A 437 -0.18 10.75 -13.45
CA PHE A 437 0.65 11.29 -14.52
C PHE A 437 1.23 12.66 -14.17
N GLU A 438 0.53 13.46 -13.37
CA GLU A 438 1.05 14.72 -12.84
C GLU A 438 2.28 14.47 -11.96
N LEU A 439 2.20 13.52 -11.02
CA LEU A 439 3.33 13.10 -10.19
C LEU A 439 4.48 12.54 -11.02
N LEU A 440 4.19 11.69 -12.01
CA LEU A 440 5.21 11.15 -12.92
C LEU A 440 5.97 12.27 -13.64
N LEU A 441 5.23 13.20 -14.24
CA LEU A 441 5.82 14.31 -14.98
C LEU A 441 6.61 15.24 -14.07
N HIS A 442 6.10 15.50 -12.87
CA HIS A 442 6.76 16.35 -11.88
C HIS A 442 8.05 15.73 -11.37
N GLU A 443 8.04 14.47 -10.93
CA GLU A 443 9.25 13.77 -10.43
C GLU A 443 10.38 13.76 -11.49
N VAL A 444 10.03 13.47 -12.75
CA VAL A 444 11.00 13.46 -13.86
C VAL A 444 11.49 14.87 -14.18
N LEU A 445 10.59 15.87 -14.20
CA LEU A 445 10.96 17.25 -14.45
C LEU A 445 11.91 17.79 -13.37
N GLU A 446 11.62 17.55 -12.09
CA GLU A 446 12.48 17.99 -11.00
C GLU A 446 13.88 17.36 -11.08
N GLU A 447 13.96 16.05 -11.34
CA GLU A 447 15.24 15.35 -11.45
C GLU A 447 16.09 15.84 -12.62
N GLU A 448 15.47 16.07 -13.79
CA GLU A 448 16.20 16.52 -14.99
C GLU A 448 16.54 18.01 -14.96
N ALA A 449 15.62 18.87 -14.50
CA ALA A 449 15.83 20.32 -14.48
C ALA A 449 16.80 20.77 -13.38
N THR A 450 16.93 20.00 -12.30
CA THR A 450 17.91 20.26 -11.23
C THR A 450 19.25 19.56 -11.45
N SER A 451 19.37 18.71 -12.48
CA SER A 451 20.62 18.03 -12.80
C SER A 451 21.70 19.05 -13.22
N PRO A 452 22.89 19.01 -12.60
CA PRO A 452 23.98 19.93 -12.94
C PRO A 452 24.61 19.64 -14.32
N VAL A 453 24.31 18.48 -14.91
CA VAL A 453 24.85 18.03 -16.21
C VAL A 453 23.68 17.61 -17.11
N PRO A 454 23.64 18.05 -18.38
CA PRO A 454 22.64 17.57 -19.32
C PRO A 454 22.76 16.04 -19.48
N LEU A 455 21.68 15.34 -19.16
CA LEU A 455 21.62 13.89 -19.23
C LEU A 455 21.68 13.44 -20.72
N PRO A 456 22.44 12.37 -21.05
CA PRO A 456 22.63 11.93 -22.42
C PRO A 456 21.34 11.46 -23.10
N ASP A 457 20.41 10.88 -22.33
CA ASP A 457 19.09 10.44 -22.78
C ASP A 457 18.00 11.02 -21.84
N PRO A 458 17.37 12.16 -22.19
CA PRO A 458 16.32 12.74 -21.37
C PRO A 458 15.04 11.89 -21.46
N MET A 459 14.52 11.53 -20.30
CA MET A 459 13.26 10.82 -20.10
C MET A 459 12.05 11.71 -20.32
N LEU A 460 12.15 13.02 -20.04
CA LEU A 460 10.99 13.93 -20.10
C LEU A 460 10.27 13.87 -21.47
N PRO A 461 10.95 13.93 -22.63
CA PRO A 461 10.31 13.72 -23.93
C PRO A 461 9.56 12.39 -24.08
N GLN A 462 10.12 11.29 -23.54
CA GLN A 462 9.50 9.97 -23.62
C GLN A 462 8.23 9.90 -22.77
N VAL A 463 8.28 10.44 -21.56
CA VAL A 463 7.14 10.54 -20.64
C VAL A 463 6.05 11.43 -21.22
N VAL A 464 6.39 12.59 -21.78
CA VAL A 464 5.41 13.48 -22.43
C VAL A 464 4.77 12.78 -23.63
N LYS A 465 5.55 12.09 -24.47
CA LYS A 465 5.02 11.30 -25.59
C LYS A 465 4.06 10.21 -25.11
N PHE A 466 4.39 9.55 -24.01
CA PHE A 466 3.54 8.53 -23.40
C PHE A 466 2.23 9.13 -22.87
N ILE A 467 2.27 10.24 -22.12
CA ILE A 467 1.07 10.88 -21.56
C ILE A 467 0.15 11.40 -22.68
N LYS A 468 0.72 11.91 -23.80
CA LYS A 468 -0.05 12.38 -24.99
C LYS A 468 -0.99 11.33 -25.57
N GLU A 469 -0.77 10.04 -25.32
CA GLU A 469 -1.65 8.97 -25.80
C GLU A 469 -2.97 8.87 -25.01
N PHE A 470 -3.10 9.61 -23.90
CA PHE A 470 -4.26 9.57 -23.01
C PHE A 470 -5.03 10.90 -23.00
N PRO A 471 -6.37 10.87 -22.82
CA PRO A 471 -7.21 12.08 -22.87
C PRO A 471 -6.95 13.07 -21.72
N VAL A 472 -6.25 12.64 -20.66
CA VAL A 472 -5.87 13.46 -19.50
C VAL A 472 -4.65 14.36 -19.78
N TYR A 473 -3.98 14.19 -20.93
CA TYR A 473 -2.74 14.89 -21.26
C TYR A 473 -2.74 16.40 -21.01
N PRO A 474 -3.70 17.19 -21.55
CA PRO A 474 -3.62 18.64 -21.41
C PRO A 474 -3.75 19.09 -19.96
N GLU A 475 -4.63 18.43 -19.21
CA GLU A 475 -4.86 18.70 -17.79
C GLU A 475 -3.62 18.40 -16.95
N THR A 476 -3.00 17.23 -17.18
CA THR A 476 -1.78 16.81 -16.49
C THR A 476 -0.63 17.81 -16.67
N VAL A 477 -0.36 18.26 -17.91
CA VAL A 477 0.74 19.19 -18.18
C VAL A 477 0.52 20.54 -17.52
N VAL A 478 -0.71 21.06 -17.59
CA VAL A 478 -1.07 22.37 -17.02
C VAL A 478 -1.02 22.35 -15.51
N HIS A 479 -1.57 21.30 -14.88
CA HIS A 479 -1.52 21.15 -13.42
C HIS A 479 -0.09 20.95 -12.93
N CYS A 480 0.74 20.18 -13.64
CA CYS A 480 2.16 20.04 -13.34
C CYS A 480 2.89 21.39 -13.42
N ALA A 481 2.72 22.14 -14.51
CA ALA A 481 3.32 23.47 -14.67
C ALA A 481 2.88 24.45 -13.58
N ARG A 482 1.60 24.47 -13.21
CA ARG A 482 1.04 25.36 -12.17
C ARG A 482 1.60 25.09 -10.77
N LYS A 483 2.08 23.88 -10.50
CA LYS A 483 2.64 23.45 -9.21
C LYS A 483 4.17 23.42 -9.20
N SER A 484 4.81 23.51 -10.36
CA SER A 484 6.27 23.57 -10.48
C SER A 484 6.80 25.00 -10.47
N GLU A 485 8.08 25.15 -10.14
CA GLU A 485 8.77 26.44 -10.17
C GLU A 485 8.91 26.99 -11.60
N LEU A 486 8.78 28.33 -11.73
CA LEU A 486 8.91 29.04 -13.02
C LEU A 486 10.26 28.81 -13.72
N SER A 487 11.32 28.54 -12.95
CA SER A 487 12.66 28.22 -13.44
C SER A 487 12.69 26.95 -14.30
N MET A 488 11.83 25.98 -13.99
CA MET A 488 11.78 24.68 -14.68
C MET A 488 10.96 24.73 -15.97
N TRP A 489 10.16 25.77 -16.18
CA TRP A 489 9.21 25.83 -17.29
C TRP A 489 9.89 25.95 -18.66
N SER A 490 11.08 26.57 -18.72
CA SER A 490 11.86 26.60 -19.97
C SER A 490 12.30 25.21 -20.43
N TYR A 491 12.47 24.27 -19.49
CA TYR A 491 12.79 22.88 -19.80
C TYR A 491 11.52 22.09 -20.17
N LEU A 492 10.42 22.30 -19.44
CA LEU A 492 9.15 21.62 -19.70
C LEU A 492 8.56 21.97 -21.09
N PHE A 493 8.58 23.25 -21.45
CA PHE A 493 8.04 23.76 -22.73
C PHE A 493 9.09 23.83 -23.85
N ASP A 494 10.22 23.15 -23.70
CA ASP A 494 11.14 22.91 -24.81
C ASP A 494 10.42 22.15 -25.94
N GLU A 495 10.79 22.40 -27.20
CA GLU A 495 10.21 21.77 -28.39
C GLU A 495 10.37 20.24 -28.39
N ARG A 496 11.36 19.72 -27.65
CA ARG A 496 11.58 18.27 -27.51
C ARG A 496 10.59 17.60 -26.55
N ALA A 497 9.98 18.34 -25.63
CA ALA A 497 9.08 17.82 -24.61
C ALA A 497 7.62 18.16 -24.95
N VAL A 498 7.06 19.19 -24.32
CA VAL A 498 5.68 19.64 -24.55
C VAL A 498 5.57 20.44 -25.85
N GLY A 499 6.55 21.31 -26.11
CA GLY A 499 6.52 22.31 -27.16
C GLY A 499 5.73 23.57 -26.79
N CYS A 500 5.45 24.41 -27.78
CA CYS A 500 4.84 25.73 -27.57
C CYS A 500 3.50 25.68 -26.78
N PRO A 501 3.37 26.40 -25.64
CA PRO A 501 2.16 26.38 -24.82
C PRO A 501 0.89 26.90 -25.54
N LYS A 502 1.03 27.64 -26.65
CA LYS A 502 -0.11 28.05 -27.49
C LYS A 502 -0.81 26.87 -28.14
N ARG A 503 -0.04 25.86 -28.58
CA ARG A 503 -0.61 24.64 -29.18
C ARG A 503 -1.43 23.89 -28.13
N LEU A 504 -0.91 23.81 -26.91
CA LEU A 504 -1.61 23.21 -25.77
C LEU A 504 -2.93 23.94 -25.47
N PHE A 505 -2.94 25.28 -25.53
CA PHE A 505 -4.18 26.06 -25.40
C PHE A 505 -5.20 25.73 -26.50
N GLN A 506 -4.78 25.67 -27.76
CA GLN A 506 -5.66 25.31 -28.88
C GLN A 506 -6.23 23.90 -28.71
N GLU A 507 -5.40 22.93 -28.32
CA GLU A 507 -5.84 21.55 -28.05
C GLU A 507 -6.84 21.48 -26.89
N CYS A 508 -6.68 22.29 -25.83
CA CYS A 508 -7.66 22.38 -24.75
C CYS A 508 -9.02 22.91 -25.23
N ILE A 509 -9.02 23.87 -26.16
CA ILE A 509 -10.25 24.41 -26.75
C ILE A 509 -10.94 23.36 -27.62
N GLU A 510 -10.19 22.65 -28.46
CA GLU A 510 -10.71 21.57 -29.33
C GLU A 510 -11.30 20.42 -28.53
N LEU A 511 -10.74 20.13 -27.34
CA LEU A 511 -11.23 19.09 -26.42
C LEU A 511 -12.31 19.60 -25.44
N GLU A 512 -12.79 20.84 -25.61
CA GLU A 512 -13.79 21.49 -24.74
C GLU A 512 -13.42 21.53 -23.25
N LYS A 513 -12.11 21.52 -22.92
CA LYS A 513 -11.57 21.59 -21.55
C LYS A 513 -11.30 23.03 -21.13
N PHE A 514 -12.36 23.80 -20.90
CA PHE A 514 -12.26 25.25 -20.66
C PHE A 514 -11.55 25.64 -19.34
N ASP A 515 -11.71 24.87 -18.25
CA ASP A 515 -10.98 25.11 -16.99
C ASP A 515 -9.46 24.99 -17.16
N THR A 516 -9.04 23.94 -17.87
CA THR A 516 -7.63 23.70 -18.20
C THR A 516 -7.12 24.79 -19.14
N ALA A 517 -7.91 25.22 -20.13
CA ALA A 517 -7.56 26.32 -21.03
C ALA A 517 -7.39 27.66 -20.29
N ALA A 518 -8.24 27.95 -19.29
CA ALA A 518 -8.08 29.13 -18.43
C ALA A 518 -6.77 29.08 -17.64
N SER A 519 -6.43 27.91 -17.09
CA SER A 519 -5.15 27.70 -16.38
C SER A 519 -3.93 27.80 -17.32
N CYS A 520 -4.06 27.36 -18.58
CA CYS A 520 -3.05 27.59 -19.64
C CYS A 520 -2.76 29.07 -19.86
N LEU A 521 -3.76 29.96 -19.81
CA LEU A 521 -3.57 31.39 -20.02
C LEU A 521 -2.64 32.00 -18.96
N ILE A 522 -2.72 31.52 -17.72
CA ILE A 522 -1.83 31.95 -16.62
C ILE A 522 -0.38 31.55 -16.93
N ILE A 523 -0.18 30.36 -17.49
CA ILE A 523 1.15 29.88 -17.90
C ILE A 523 1.69 30.75 -19.05
N LEU A 524 0.86 30.99 -20.07
CA LEU A 524 1.20 31.83 -21.22
C LEU A 524 1.58 33.26 -20.82
N GLN A 525 0.86 33.87 -19.87
CA GLN A 525 1.20 35.19 -19.32
C GLN A 525 2.59 35.24 -18.71
N SER A 526 2.94 34.17 -17.99
CA SER A 526 4.17 34.12 -17.21
C SER A 526 5.39 33.84 -18.09
N LEU A 527 5.24 33.03 -19.14
CA LEU A 527 6.31 32.73 -20.11
C LEU A 527 6.54 33.87 -21.09
N ASP A 528 5.47 34.43 -21.65
CA ASP A 528 5.55 35.45 -22.69
C ASP A 528 4.57 36.60 -22.42
N LYS A 529 5.03 37.63 -21.70
CA LYS A 529 4.23 38.82 -21.37
C LYS A 529 3.65 39.55 -22.60
N SER A 530 4.25 39.40 -23.77
CA SER A 530 3.81 40.03 -25.04
C SER A 530 2.79 39.23 -25.83
N THR A 531 2.49 38.00 -25.43
CA THR A 531 1.94 36.98 -26.33
C THR A 531 0.49 36.59 -26.01
N ILE A 532 -0.05 37.01 -24.85
CA ILE A 532 -1.50 36.96 -24.65
C ILE A 532 -2.12 37.98 -25.57
N SER A 533 -2.59 37.55 -26.74
CA SER A 533 -3.52 38.37 -27.48
C SER A 533 -4.80 38.44 -26.65
N SER A 534 -5.30 39.65 -26.39
CA SER A 534 -6.68 39.88 -25.90
C SER A 534 -7.69 39.02 -26.70
N GLY A 535 -7.36 38.65 -27.94
CA GLY A 535 -8.06 37.68 -28.76
C GLY A 535 -8.17 36.25 -28.19
N MET A 536 -7.13 35.66 -27.59
CA MET A 536 -7.22 34.30 -27.01
C MET A 536 -8.16 34.26 -25.80
N VAL A 537 -8.12 35.28 -24.95
CA VAL A 537 -9.01 35.39 -23.79
C VAL A 537 -10.45 35.63 -24.23
N LYS A 538 -10.66 36.52 -25.22
CA LYS A 538 -11.98 36.79 -25.81
C LYS A 538 -12.58 35.57 -26.49
N GLU A 539 -11.76 34.77 -27.17
CA GLU A 539 -12.23 33.54 -27.80
C GLU A 539 -12.64 32.50 -26.76
N LEU A 540 -11.85 32.30 -25.70
CA LEU A 540 -12.25 31.42 -24.59
C LEU A 540 -13.53 31.91 -23.93
N MET A 541 -13.66 33.21 -23.65
CA MET A 541 -14.88 33.79 -23.09
C MET A 541 -16.11 33.59 -23.98
N ARG A 542 -15.96 33.70 -25.31
CA ARG A 542 -17.05 33.44 -26.26
C ARG A 542 -17.53 32.00 -26.15
N LEU A 543 -16.61 31.04 -26.20
CA LEU A 543 -16.91 29.61 -26.14
C LEU A 543 -17.46 29.17 -24.77
N VAL A 544 -17.01 29.80 -23.69
CA VAL A 544 -17.55 29.59 -22.34
C VAL A 544 -18.97 30.14 -22.22
N LYS A 545 -19.24 31.35 -22.76
CA LYS A 545 -20.60 31.94 -22.77
C LYS A 545 -21.60 31.13 -23.61
N GLU A 546 -21.13 30.42 -24.63
CA GLU A 546 -21.94 29.48 -25.42
C GLU A 546 -22.28 28.19 -24.65
N ASN A 547 -21.53 27.85 -23.60
CA ASN A 547 -21.72 26.66 -22.76
C ASN A 547 -22.18 27.02 -21.34
N GLU A 548 -23.48 26.90 -21.06
CA GLU A 548 -24.10 27.30 -19.78
C GLU A 548 -23.45 26.69 -18.52
N LYS A 549 -22.75 25.55 -18.64
CA LYS A 549 -22.09 24.85 -17.54
C LYS A 549 -20.87 25.60 -16.96
N PHE A 550 -20.22 26.45 -17.75
CA PHE A 550 -18.93 27.06 -17.39
C PHE A 550 -19.04 28.55 -17.05
N ASN A 551 -20.26 29.06 -16.83
CA ASN A 551 -20.50 30.48 -16.59
C ASN A 551 -19.73 31.07 -15.40
N TYR A 552 -19.31 30.25 -14.41
CA TYR A 552 -18.48 30.72 -13.30
C TYR A 552 -17.07 31.18 -13.72
N LEU A 553 -16.54 30.67 -14.84
CA LEU A 553 -15.23 31.07 -15.35
C LEU A 553 -15.25 32.46 -15.99
N VAL A 554 -16.42 32.98 -16.37
CA VAL A 554 -16.54 34.24 -17.12
C VAL A 554 -16.02 35.41 -16.28
N ASP A 555 -16.44 35.50 -15.03
CA ASP A 555 -16.02 36.59 -14.12
C ASP A 555 -14.51 36.53 -13.84
N ASP A 556 -13.96 35.33 -13.68
CA ASP A 556 -12.54 35.10 -13.47
C ASP A 556 -11.72 35.49 -14.72
N LEU A 557 -12.21 35.18 -15.92
CA LEU A 557 -11.58 35.54 -17.18
C LEU A 557 -11.67 37.05 -17.47
N GLU A 558 -12.77 37.72 -17.09
CA GLU A 558 -12.91 39.18 -17.22
C GLU A 558 -11.97 39.93 -16.25
N SER A 559 -11.84 39.44 -15.01
CA SER A 559 -10.84 39.91 -14.05
C SER A 559 -9.40 39.68 -14.57
N PHE A 560 -9.14 38.50 -15.13
CA PHE A 560 -7.84 38.17 -15.72
C PHE A 560 -7.51 39.07 -16.91
N LEU A 561 -8.46 39.31 -17.82
CA LEU A 561 -8.28 40.22 -18.97
C LEU A 561 -7.95 41.63 -18.49
N SER A 562 -8.69 42.14 -17.50
CA SER A 562 -8.47 43.47 -16.94
C SER A 562 -7.06 43.62 -16.34
N ARG A 563 -6.55 42.58 -15.67
CA ARG A 563 -5.18 42.56 -15.12
C ARG A 563 -4.12 42.48 -16.23
N ALA A 564 -4.32 41.63 -17.23
CA ALA A 564 -3.40 41.51 -18.36
C ALA A 564 -3.32 42.81 -19.18
N GLU A 565 -4.44 43.52 -19.36
CA GLU A 565 -4.49 44.82 -20.02
C GLU A 565 -3.75 45.90 -19.20
N LEU A 566 -3.86 45.90 -17.87
CA LEU A 566 -3.09 46.79 -16.99
C LEU A 566 -1.57 46.52 -17.05
N ASP A 567 -1.15 45.26 -17.06
CA ASP A 567 0.27 44.87 -17.18
C ASP A 567 0.89 45.29 -18.54
N SER A 568 0.10 45.23 -19.61
CA SER A 568 0.51 45.70 -20.95
C SER A 568 0.67 47.23 -21.04
N GLN A 569 -0.10 47.98 -20.25
CA GLN A 569 0.00 49.44 -20.16
C GLN A 569 1.21 49.88 -19.33
N MET A 570 1.58 49.14 -18.28
CA MET A 570 2.78 49.42 -17.48
C MET A 570 4.09 49.15 -18.24
N THR A 571 4.11 48.15 -19.11
CA THR A 571 5.30 47.79 -19.91
C THR A 571 5.52 48.68 -21.14
N SER A 572 4.48 49.35 -21.64
CA SER A 572 4.57 50.36 -22.71
C SER A 572 4.94 51.77 -22.22
N GLY A 573 5.00 51.99 -20.89
CA GLY A 573 5.20 53.31 -20.27
C GLY A 573 6.64 53.73 -19.95
N SER A 574 7.68 52.96 -20.30
CA SER A 574 9.08 53.37 -20.05
C SER A 574 9.78 53.84 -21.35
N PRO A 575 10.00 55.16 -21.56
CA PRO A 575 10.92 55.61 -22.59
C PRO A 575 12.36 55.43 -22.07
N ARG A 576 13.14 54.55 -22.72
CA ARG A 576 14.60 54.52 -22.55
C ARG A 576 15.16 55.85 -23.09
N VAL A 577 15.39 56.79 -22.20
CA VAL A 577 16.27 57.94 -22.45
C VAL A 577 17.67 57.41 -22.73
N SER A 578 18.21 57.74 -23.90
CA SER A 578 19.60 57.44 -24.28
C SER A 578 20.56 58.24 -23.38
N PRO A 579 21.57 57.63 -22.75
CA PRO A 579 22.66 58.38 -22.17
C PRO A 579 23.77 58.52 -23.22
N ASN A 580 23.73 59.61 -23.99
CA ASN A 580 24.94 60.26 -24.50
C ASN A 580 25.15 61.49 -23.63
N ASN A 581 26.12 61.42 -22.71
CA ASN A 581 26.96 62.50 -22.18
C ASN A 581 27.52 62.13 -20.79
N LEU A 582 28.65 61.42 -20.78
CA LEU A 582 29.89 61.74 -20.05
C LEU A 582 30.88 60.57 -20.17
#